data_AF-A0A6A8LQK2-F1
#
_entry.id   AF-A0A6A8LQK2-F1
#
_cell.length_a   1.000
_cell.length_b   1.000
_cell.length_c   1.000
_cell.angle_alpha   90.00
_cell.angle_beta   90.00
_cell.angle_gamma   90.00
#
_symmetry.space_group_name_H-M   'P 1'
#
loop_
_entity.id
_entity.type
_entity.pdbx_description
1 polymer ?
#
loop_
_entity_poly.entity_id
_entity_poly.type
_entity_poly.pdbx_seq_one_letter_code
_entity_poly.pdbx_strand_id
1 'polypeptide(L)'
;MRRGKLVAFILIVVLIILVQPNVYPTIKHIIYPKSFEEQITTNNNVESDKTLNKELVKEKYSGTQVIKVNNNVPTFTKDELTLNGKDHWKKFSNLDILNRVGTAETLISVKSLPTKSRGNISNIKPTGFKQKKITFNGKSDYLYNRCHLIAFELSGENDNPKNLFTGTRALNANDNNRQQSMV
;
A
#
# COMPACT_ATOMS: atom_id res chain seq x y z
N MET A 1 3.59 42.62 33.02
CA MET A 1 2.15 42.35 32.85
C MET A 1 1.75 41.19 33.76
N ARG A 2 0.73 41.32 34.62
CA ARG A 2 0.30 40.23 35.53
C ARG A 2 -0.06 39.00 34.67
N ARG A 3 0.48 37.81 34.99
CA ARG A 3 0.38 36.57 34.17
C ARG A 3 -1.03 36.28 33.65
N GLY A 4 -2.08 36.57 34.43
CA GLY A 4 -3.48 36.41 34.00
C GLY A 4 -3.91 37.31 32.82
N LYS A 5 -3.34 38.52 32.68
CA LYS A 5 -3.64 39.43 31.57
C LYS A 5 -3.02 38.95 30.25
N LEU A 6 -1.86 38.29 30.31
CA LEU A 6 -1.21 37.70 29.13
C LEU A 6 -1.99 36.49 28.61
N VAL A 7 -2.47 35.62 29.51
CA VAL A 7 -3.31 34.47 29.14
C VAL A 7 -4.63 34.91 28.53
N ALA A 8 -5.30 35.90 29.14
CA ALA A 8 -6.53 36.47 28.58
C ALA A 8 -6.32 37.07 27.19
N PHE A 9 -5.20 37.76 26.98
CA PHE A 9 -4.84 38.32 25.68
C PHE A 9 -4.61 37.24 24.61
N ILE A 10 -3.90 36.17 24.95
CA ILE A 10 -3.67 35.04 24.03
C ILE A 10 -4.99 34.36 23.64
N LEU A 11 -5.88 34.13 24.61
CA LEU A 11 -7.19 33.52 24.35
C LEU A 11 -8.04 34.38 23.40
N ILE A 12 -8.03 35.70 23.58
CA ILE A 12 -8.75 36.64 22.70
C ILE A 12 -8.19 36.60 21.28
N VAL A 13 -6.86 36.60 21.11
CA VAL A 13 -6.22 36.52 19.79
C VAL A 13 -6.56 35.20 19.08
N VAL A 14 -6.53 34.08 19.79
CA VAL A 14 -6.95 32.77 19.24
C VAL A 14 -8.41 32.80 18.80
N LEU A 15 -9.29 33.41 19.61
CA LEU A 15 -10.71 33.56 19.28
C LEU A 15 -10.93 34.41 18.02
N ILE A 16 -10.19 35.52 17.88
CA ILE A 16 -10.27 36.39 16.69
C ILE A 16 -9.81 35.62 15.44
N ILE A 17 -8.75 34.82 15.53
CA ILE A 17 -8.25 34.00 14.40
C ILE A 17 -9.29 32.96 14.00
N LEU A 18 -9.95 32.29 14.95
CA LEU A 18 -10.94 31.25 14.67
C LEU A 18 -12.23 31.77 14.01
N VAL A 19 -12.59 33.05 14.22
CA VAL A 19 -13.80 33.67 13.65
C VAL A 19 -13.59 34.15 12.20
N GLN A 20 -12.34 34.19 11.70
CA GLN A 20 -12.08 34.62 10.32
C GLN A 20 -12.68 33.63 9.30
N PRO A 21 -13.41 34.12 8.26
CA PRO A 21 -14.16 33.27 7.32
C PRO A 21 -13.32 32.20 6.60
N ASN A 22 -12.03 32.48 6.38
CA ASN A 22 -11.11 31.60 5.67
C ASN A 22 -10.38 30.61 6.59
N VAL A 23 -10.44 30.80 7.91
CA VAL A 23 -9.75 29.95 8.89
C VAL A 23 -10.56 28.70 9.19
N TYR A 24 -11.86 28.83 9.43
CA TYR A 24 -12.75 27.70 9.70
C TYR A 24 -12.76 26.62 8.59
N PRO A 25 -12.98 26.93 7.29
CA PRO A 25 -12.96 25.90 6.24
C PRO A 25 -11.58 25.25 6.10
N THR A 26 -10.49 26.01 6.25
CA THR A 26 -9.11 25.49 6.20
C THR A 26 -8.84 24.52 7.36
N ILE A 27 -9.21 24.89 8.59
CA ILE A 27 -9.07 24.03 9.77
C ILE A 27 -9.99 22.81 9.66
N LYS A 28 -11.20 22.95 9.12
CA LYS A 28 -12.12 21.83 8.90
C LYS A 28 -11.52 20.75 8.00
N HIS A 29 -10.83 21.12 6.92
CA HIS A 29 -10.15 20.16 6.04
C HIS A 29 -8.93 19.48 6.69
N ILE A 30 -8.25 20.18 7.61
CA ILE A 30 -7.10 19.63 8.35
C ILE A 30 -7.57 18.67 9.45
N ILE A 31 -8.64 19.00 10.16
CA ILE A 31 -9.16 18.20 11.28
C ILE A 31 -10.07 17.06 10.80
N TYR A 32 -10.84 17.29 9.73
CA TYR A 32 -11.74 16.33 9.11
C TYR A 32 -11.34 16.15 7.64
N PRO A 33 -10.25 15.40 7.36
CA PRO A 33 -9.94 15.04 5.99
C PRO A 33 -11.15 14.34 5.37
N LYS A 34 -11.40 14.59 4.07
CA LYS A 34 -12.40 13.85 3.31
C LYS A 34 -12.27 12.36 3.57
N SER A 35 -13.39 11.66 3.72
CA SER A 35 -13.35 10.21 3.89
C SER A 35 -12.62 9.59 2.69
N PHE A 36 -11.97 8.45 2.89
CA PHE A 36 -11.31 7.74 1.78
C PHE A 36 -12.29 7.45 0.63
N GLU A 37 -13.56 7.18 0.96
CA GLU A 37 -14.65 7.06 0.00
C GLU A 37 -14.81 8.33 -0.84
N GLU A 38 -14.89 9.52 -0.23
CA GLU A 38 -14.99 10.80 -0.93
C GLU A 38 -13.77 11.14 -1.79
N GLN A 39 -12.60 10.55 -1.50
CA GLN A 39 -11.40 10.69 -2.32
C GLN A 39 -11.41 9.78 -3.55
N ILE A 40 -12.21 8.70 -3.54
CA ILE A 40 -12.26 7.67 -4.60
C ILE A 40 -13.49 7.83 -5.50
N THR A 41 -14.60 8.37 -5.00
CA THR A 41 -15.90 8.42 -5.71
C THR A 41 -16.01 9.41 -6.88
N THR A 42 -14.93 10.04 -7.34
CA THR A 42 -15.03 11.11 -8.34
C THR A 42 -15.21 10.64 -9.79
N ASN A 43 -15.17 9.33 -10.10
CA ASN A 43 -15.28 8.81 -11.47
C ASN A 43 -16.26 7.63 -11.57
N ASN A 44 -17.44 7.87 -12.17
CA ASN A 44 -18.54 6.90 -12.28
C ASN A 44 -18.40 5.85 -13.40
N ASN A 45 -17.22 5.68 -14.01
CA ASN A 45 -16.97 4.63 -15.01
C ASN A 45 -16.01 3.59 -14.41
N VAL A 46 -16.52 2.75 -13.51
CA VAL A 46 -15.74 1.65 -12.94
C VAL A 46 -15.90 0.43 -13.86
N GLU A 47 -14.89 0.19 -14.69
CA GLU A 47 -14.80 -1.06 -15.43
C GLU A 47 -14.63 -2.23 -14.46
N SER A 48 -15.38 -3.31 -14.66
CA SER A 48 -15.33 -4.45 -13.72
C SER A 48 -13.95 -5.11 -13.71
N ASP A 49 -13.49 -5.58 -12.54
CA ASP A 49 -12.22 -6.32 -12.38
C ASP A 49 -12.08 -7.47 -13.38
N LYS A 50 -13.19 -8.13 -13.72
CA LYS A 50 -13.19 -9.24 -14.67
C LYS A 50 -12.84 -8.79 -16.09
N THR A 51 -13.31 -7.62 -16.52
CA THR A 51 -12.96 -7.07 -17.84
C THR A 51 -11.52 -6.58 -17.84
N LEU A 52 -11.14 -5.82 -16.82
CA LEU A 52 -9.79 -5.31 -16.65
C LEU A 52 -8.74 -6.43 -16.66
N ASN A 53 -8.95 -7.49 -15.88
CA ASN A 53 -8.04 -8.64 -15.83
C ASN A 53 -7.93 -9.37 -17.18
N LYS A 54 -9.00 -9.43 -17.98
CA LYS A 54 -8.94 -10.02 -19.33
C LYS A 54 -8.05 -9.22 -20.26
N GLU A 55 -8.03 -7.89 -20.14
CA GLU A 55 -7.14 -7.04 -20.93
C GLU A 55 -5.70 -7.12 -20.41
N LEU A 56 -5.48 -7.09 -19.09
CA LEU A 56 -4.15 -7.21 -18.49
C LEU A 56 -3.43 -8.52 -18.88
N VAL A 57 -4.17 -9.62 -19.07
CA VAL A 57 -3.58 -10.89 -19.54
C VAL A 57 -3.00 -10.79 -20.95
N LYS A 58 -3.45 -9.85 -21.78
CA LYS A 58 -2.96 -9.64 -23.15
C LYS A 58 -1.75 -8.71 -23.21
N GLU A 59 -1.45 -8.01 -22.12
CA GLU A 59 -0.34 -7.06 -22.04
C GLU A 59 0.99 -7.76 -22.31
N LYS A 60 1.86 -7.07 -23.05
CA LYS A 60 3.22 -7.51 -23.33
C LYS A 60 4.20 -6.50 -22.77
N TYR A 61 5.37 -6.99 -22.37
CA TYR A 61 6.44 -6.11 -21.92
C TYR A 61 6.83 -5.11 -23.02
N SER A 62 6.63 -3.82 -22.76
CA SER A 62 6.88 -2.72 -23.69
C SER A 62 8.08 -1.86 -23.29
N GLY A 63 8.97 -2.39 -22.44
CA GLY A 63 10.13 -1.64 -21.90
C GLY A 63 9.87 -0.92 -20.57
N THR A 64 8.66 -1.02 -20.01
CA THR A 64 8.31 -0.47 -18.69
C THR A 64 7.99 -1.60 -17.71
N GLN A 65 8.47 -1.47 -16.47
CA GLN A 65 8.21 -2.46 -15.41
C GLN A 65 6.87 -2.27 -14.70
N VAL A 66 6.32 -1.07 -14.75
CA VAL A 66 5.08 -0.68 -14.09
C VAL A 66 4.17 -0.03 -15.12
N ILE A 67 2.93 -0.48 -15.14
CA ILE A 67 1.85 0.11 -15.94
C ILE A 67 0.79 0.70 -15.02
N LYS A 68 0.10 1.74 -15.49
CA LYS A 68 -1.08 2.24 -14.81
C LYS A 68 -2.27 1.36 -15.18
N VAL A 69 -3.02 0.93 -14.18
CA VAL A 69 -4.21 0.11 -14.35
C VAL A 69 -5.43 0.97 -14.00
N ASN A 70 -6.49 0.89 -14.80
CA ASN A 70 -7.73 1.65 -14.61
C ASN A 70 -7.49 3.16 -14.35
N ASN A 71 -6.57 3.78 -15.09
CA ASN A 71 -6.17 5.18 -14.89
C ASN A 71 -5.78 5.55 -13.45
N ASN A 72 -5.23 4.59 -12.70
CA ASN A 72 -4.88 4.73 -11.28
C ASN A 72 -6.10 4.99 -10.37
N VAL A 73 -7.29 4.53 -10.78
CA VAL A 73 -8.53 4.55 -10.02
C VAL A 73 -8.81 3.12 -9.51
N PRO A 74 -8.81 2.88 -8.19
CA PRO A 74 -9.17 1.57 -7.64
C PRO A 74 -10.63 1.20 -7.90
N THR A 75 -10.94 -0.09 -7.91
CA THR A 75 -12.28 -0.66 -8.17
C THR A 75 -13.02 -1.09 -6.91
N PHE A 76 -12.56 -0.67 -5.72
CA PHE A 76 -13.18 -1.03 -4.43
C PHE A 76 -14.66 -0.65 -4.38
N THR A 77 -15.48 -1.59 -3.93
CA THR A 77 -16.88 -1.36 -3.60
C THR A 77 -17.02 -0.57 -2.29
N LYS A 78 -18.16 0.08 -2.08
CA LYS A 78 -18.43 0.80 -0.81
C LYS A 78 -18.31 -0.11 0.41
N ASP A 79 -18.75 -1.36 0.28
CA ASP A 79 -18.69 -2.34 1.37
C ASP A 79 -17.24 -2.70 1.73
N GLU A 80 -16.34 -2.78 0.74
CA GLU A 80 -14.91 -3.02 0.94
C GLU A 80 -14.17 -1.82 1.56
N LEU A 81 -14.67 -0.60 1.31
CA LEU A 81 -14.15 0.62 1.91
C LEU A 81 -14.66 0.83 3.35
N THR A 82 -15.72 0.12 3.74
CA THR A 82 -16.31 0.25 5.06
C THR A 82 -15.48 -0.49 6.12
N LEU A 83 -15.08 0.22 7.18
CA LEU A 83 -14.25 -0.34 8.26
C LEU A 83 -14.95 -1.45 9.05
N ASN A 84 -16.29 -1.46 9.07
CA ASN A 84 -17.12 -2.46 9.78
C ASN A 84 -16.71 -2.64 11.26
N GLY A 85 -16.30 -1.54 11.92
CA GLY A 85 -15.83 -1.55 13.31
C GLY A 85 -14.46 -2.19 13.54
N LYS A 86 -13.69 -2.50 12.49
CA LYS A 86 -12.35 -3.08 12.59
C LYS A 86 -11.26 -2.02 12.45
N ASP A 87 -10.25 -2.11 13.31
CA ASP A 87 -9.08 -1.21 13.26
C ASP A 87 -8.04 -1.62 12.20
N HIS A 88 -7.94 -2.92 11.91
CA HIS A 88 -7.09 -3.50 10.87
C HIS A 88 -7.51 -4.96 10.66
N TRP A 89 -7.18 -5.53 9.50
CA TRP A 89 -7.35 -6.94 9.22
C TRP A 89 -6.51 -7.34 8.01
N LYS A 90 -6.25 -8.63 7.85
CA LYS A 90 -5.57 -9.22 6.70
C LYS A 90 -6.23 -10.52 6.31
N LYS A 91 -6.35 -10.77 5.01
CA LYS A 91 -6.95 -11.98 4.45
C LYS A 91 -6.10 -12.45 3.30
N PHE A 92 -5.76 -13.74 3.32
CA PHE A 92 -5.04 -14.41 2.25
C PHE A 92 -5.90 -15.54 1.73
N SER A 93 -6.05 -15.60 0.41
CA SER A 93 -6.62 -16.77 -0.26
C SER A 93 -5.78 -18.03 0.03
N ASN A 94 -6.41 -19.19 -0.10
CA ASN A 94 -5.66 -20.44 -0.13
C ASN A 94 -4.77 -20.48 -1.37
N LEU A 95 -3.64 -21.17 -1.25
CA LEU A 95 -2.84 -21.51 -2.42
C LEU A 95 -3.70 -22.31 -3.40
N ASP A 96 -3.52 -22.09 -4.69
CA ASP A 96 -4.18 -22.91 -5.70
C ASP A 96 -3.54 -24.30 -5.81
N ILE A 97 -4.08 -25.15 -6.70
CA ILE A 97 -3.60 -26.52 -6.89
C ILE A 97 -2.14 -26.61 -7.38
N LEU A 98 -1.55 -25.50 -7.83
CA LEU A 98 -0.15 -25.39 -8.25
C LEU A 98 0.71 -24.68 -7.18
N ASN A 99 0.19 -24.56 -5.95
CA ASN A 99 0.79 -23.84 -4.83
C ASN A 99 1.00 -22.33 -5.06
N ARG A 100 0.33 -21.72 -6.05
CA ARG A 100 0.47 -20.28 -6.33
C ARG A 100 -0.36 -19.48 -5.34
N VAL A 101 0.16 -18.33 -4.93
CA VAL A 101 -0.59 -17.36 -4.13
C VAL A 101 -1.75 -16.80 -4.97
N GLY A 102 -2.87 -16.51 -4.32
CA GLY A 102 -3.99 -15.79 -4.92
C GLY A 102 -4.15 -14.40 -4.31
N THR A 103 -5.39 -13.90 -4.27
CA THR A 103 -5.73 -12.60 -3.70
C THR A 103 -5.29 -12.47 -2.23
N ALA A 104 -4.74 -11.30 -1.91
CA ALA A 104 -4.44 -10.86 -0.55
C ALA A 104 -5.05 -9.48 -0.33
N GLU A 105 -5.76 -9.31 0.77
CA GLU A 105 -6.49 -8.09 1.11
C GLU A 105 -6.12 -7.67 2.54
N THR A 106 -6.04 -6.37 2.80
CA THR A 106 -5.76 -5.86 4.14
C THR A 106 -6.33 -4.46 4.36
N LEU A 107 -6.81 -4.22 5.59
CA LEU A 107 -6.97 -2.88 6.15
C LEU A 107 -5.76 -2.61 7.03
N ILE A 108 -4.97 -1.60 6.67
CA ILE A 108 -3.73 -1.22 7.38
C ILE A 108 -4.04 -0.08 8.34
N SER A 109 -3.47 -0.15 9.54
CA SER A 109 -3.44 0.97 10.48
C SER A 109 -2.14 0.94 11.28
N VAL A 110 -1.90 1.95 12.13
CA VAL A 110 -0.72 1.96 13.01
C VAL A 110 -0.59 0.67 13.83
N LYS A 111 -1.73 0.05 14.18
CA LYS A 111 -1.77 -1.21 14.94
C LYS A 111 -1.36 -2.44 14.13
N SER A 112 -1.38 -2.39 12.79
CA SER A 112 -0.94 -3.50 11.93
C SER A 112 0.57 -3.53 11.70
N LEU A 113 1.28 -2.46 12.06
CA LEU A 113 2.72 -2.36 11.89
C LEU A 113 3.45 -3.35 12.82
N PRO A 114 4.53 -4.00 12.35
CA PRO A 114 5.30 -4.91 13.18
C PRO A 114 6.02 -4.17 14.32
N THR A 115 6.01 -4.76 15.51
CA THR A 115 6.78 -4.27 16.68
C THR A 115 8.14 -4.95 16.82
N LYS A 116 8.46 -5.89 15.93
CA LYS A 116 9.71 -6.66 15.92
C LYS A 116 10.33 -6.62 14.52
N SER A 117 11.64 -6.85 14.47
CA SER A 117 12.36 -7.01 13.21
C SER A 117 11.87 -8.24 12.43
N ARG A 118 11.94 -8.16 11.11
CA ARG A 118 11.62 -9.27 10.21
C ARG A 118 12.54 -10.47 10.48
N GLY A 119 11.95 -11.66 10.51
CA GLY A 119 12.67 -12.92 10.70
C GLY A 119 13.26 -13.48 9.41
N ASN A 120 13.96 -14.61 9.55
CA ASN A 120 14.42 -15.39 8.40
C ASN A 120 13.22 -16.10 7.74
N ILE A 121 13.13 -16.06 6.41
CA ILE A 121 12.07 -16.70 5.63
C ILE A 121 12.61 -17.73 4.62
N SER A 122 13.88 -18.12 4.74
CA SER A 122 14.59 -18.97 3.77
C SER A 122 13.98 -20.37 3.62
N ASN A 123 13.24 -20.83 4.62
CA ASN A 123 12.55 -22.12 4.60
C ASN A 123 11.40 -22.17 3.59
N ILE A 124 10.83 -21.02 3.23
CA ILE A 124 9.73 -20.97 2.25
C ILE A 124 10.30 -21.07 0.84
N LYS A 125 9.72 -21.94 0.01
CA LYS A 125 10.07 -22.06 -1.41
C LYS A 125 8.77 -21.93 -2.22
N PRO A 126 8.39 -20.71 -2.66
CA PRO A 126 7.15 -20.52 -3.41
C PRO A 126 7.18 -21.28 -4.74
N THR A 127 6.03 -21.35 -5.41
CA THR A 127 5.94 -21.97 -6.73
C THR A 127 6.98 -21.39 -7.69
N GLY A 128 7.67 -22.29 -8.41
CA GLY A 128 8.71 -21.91 -9.37
C GLY A 128 10.02 -21.42 -8.78
N PHE A 129 10.26 -21.55 -7.46
CA PHE A 129 11.48 -21.03 -6.82
C PHE A 129 12.74 -21.81 -7.26
N LYS A 130 13.38 -21.33 -8.34
CA LYS A 130 14.65 -21.84 -8.87
C LYS A 130 15.66 -20.71 -8.97
N GLN A 131 16.60 -20.67 -8.04
CA GLN A 131 17.52 -19.56 -7.89
C GLN A 131 18.62 -19.53 -8.97
N LYS A 132 19.02 -18.33 -9.39
CA LYS A 132 20.19 -18.08 -10.24
C LYS A 132 20.96 -16.90 -9.69
N LYS A 133 22.27 -17.05 -9.47
CA LYS A 133 23.15 -15.93 -9.14
C LYS A 133 23.44 -15.13 -10.41
N ILE A 134 23.33 -13.82 -10.32
CA ILE A 134 23.53 -12.87 -11.41
C ILE A 134 24.47 -11.76 -10.95
N THR A 135 25.18 -11.15 -11.91
CA THR A 135 25.93 -9.92 -11.67
C THR A 135 25.23 -8.78 -12.38
N PHE A 136 24.88 -7.73 -11.64
CA PHE A 136 24.32 -6.49 -12.18
C PHE A 136 24.96 -5.30 -11.46
N ASN A 137 25.24 -4.22 -12.18
CA ASN A 137 25.88 -3.01 -11.62
C ASN A 137 27.17 -3.31 -10.82
N GLY A 138 27.96 -4.30 -11.28
CA GLY A 138 29.19 -4.75 -10.60
C GLY A 138 28.97 -5.52 -9.30
N LYS A 139 27.72 -5.81 -8.91
CA LYS A 139 27.37 -6.58 -7.70
C LYS A 139 26.82 -7.95 -8.08
N SER A 140 27.30 -8.98 -7.38
CA SER A 140 26.75 -10.33 -7.50
C SER A 140 25.64 -10.57 -6.47
N ASP A 141 24.43 -10.87 -6.94
CA ASP A 141 23.26 -11.15 -6.09
C ASP A 141 22.40 -12.25 -6.74
N TYR A 142 21.26 -12.56 -6.13
CA TYR A 142 20.31 -13.56 -6.58
C TYR A 142 19.20 -12.95 -7.45
N LEU A 143 18.83 -13.65 -8.52
CA LEU A 143 17.81 -13.21 -9.47
C LEU A 143 16.42 -13.13 -8.82
N TYR A 144 16.09 -14.09 -7.95
CA TYR A 144 14.75 -14.20 -7.37
C TYR A 144 14.74 -13.93 -5.87
N ASN A 145 13.71 -13.20 -5.45
CA ASN A 145 13.31 -13.00 -4.06
C ASN A 145 12.08 -13.84 -3.71
N ARG A 146 11.88 -14.04 -2.41
CA ARG A 146 10.60 -14.44 -1.83
C ARG A 146 9.82 -13.14 -1.59
N CYS A 147 9.02 -12.74 -2.56
CA CYS A 147 8.33 -11.46 -2.57
C CYS A 147 7.04 -11.55 -1.77
N HIS A 148 6.75 -10.52 -0.99
CA HIS A 148 5.51 -10.39 -0.23
C HIS A 148 4.40 -9.79 -1.11
N LEU A 149 3.17 -10.32 -1.05
CA LEU A 149 2.00 -9.62 -1.61
C LEU A 149 1.64 -8.41 -0.73
N ILE A 150 1.59 -8.61 0.58
CA ILE A 150 1.45 -7.55 1.59
C ILE A 150 2.76 -7.48 2.38
N ALA A 151 3.43 -6.32 2.32
CA ALA A 151 4.73 -6.12 2.93
C ALA A 151 4.74 -6.39 4.45
N PHE A 152 5.85 -6.94 4.94
CA PHE A 152 6.09 -7.15 6.38
C PHE A 152 5.92 -5.85 7.18
N GLU A 153 6.48 -4.75 6.68
CA GLU A 153 6.44 -3.45 7.35
C GLU A 153 5.01 -2.89 7.53
N LEU A 154 4.03 -3.41 6.78
CA LEU A 154 2.64 -2.98 6.85
C LEU A 154 1.74 -3.91 7.68
N SER A 155 2.13 -5.19 7.83
CA SER A 155 1.24 -6.26 8.32
C SER A 155 1.83 -7.18 9.38
N GLY A 156 3.15 -7.12 9.58
CA GLY A 156 3.93 -8.06 10.38
C GLY A 156 3.99 -9.49 9.85
N GLU A 157 3.48 -9.77 8.65
CA GLU A 157 3.49 -11.11 8.06
C GLU A 157 4.89 -11.51 7.62
N ASN A 158 5.52 -12.42 8.35
CA ASN A 158 6.91 -12.82 8.12
C ASN A 158 7.04 -13.90 7.03
N ASP A 159 6.77 -15.16 7.35
CA ASP A 159 7.01 -16.36 6.54
C ASP A 159 5.72 -17.09 6.12
N ASN A 160 4.59 -16.37 6.04
CA ASN A 160 3.32 -16.94 5.60
C ASN A 160 3.38 -17.37 4.12
N PRO A 161 3.26 -18.68 3.80
CA PRO A 161 3.36 -19.16 2.42
C PRO A 161 2.25 -18.64 1.51
N LYS A 162 1.09 -18.22 2.05
CA LYS A 162 0.00 -17.60 1.28
C LYS A 162 0.29 -16.15 0.89
N ASN A 163 1.35 -15.56 1.42
CA ASN A 163 1.79 -14.18 1.17
C ASN A 163 3.10 -14.11 0.37
N LEU A 164 3.71 -15.24 0.02
CA LEU A 164 5.05 -15.29 -0.57
C LEU A 164 5.05 -15.92 -1.95
N PHE A 165 5.53 -15.18 -2.95
CA PHE A 165 5.69 -15.67 -4.33
C PHE A 165 7.12 -15.49 -4.83
N THR A 166 7.48 -16.20 -5.89
CA THR A 166 8.76 -16.03 -6.57
C THR A 166 8.67 -14.79 -7.47
N GLY A 167 9.39 -13.73 -7.12
CA GLY A 167 9.51 -12.53 -7.96
C GLY A 167 10.97 -12.15 -8.18
N THR A 168 11.25 -11.37 -9.23
CA THR A 168 12.62 -10.93 -9.52
C THR A 168 13.10 -9.90 -8.49
N ARG A 169 14.43 -9.75 -8.37
CA ARG A 169 15.04 -8.70 -7.56
C ARG A 169 14.55 -7.30 -7.96
N ALA A 170 14.45 -7.03 -9.27
CA ALA A 170 13.75 -5.87 -9.84
C ALA A 170 12.39 -5.66 -9.20
N LEU A 171 11.48 -6.61 -9.40
CA LEU A 171 10.10 -6.45 -8.95
C LEU A 171 10.03 -6.09 -7.46
N ASN A 172 10.87 -6.70 -6.63
CA ASN A 172 10.78 -6.58 -5.18
C ASN A 172 11.51 -5.37 -4.58
N ALA A 173 12.58 -4.90 -5.20
CA ALA A 173 13.47 -3.92 -4.58
C ALA A 173 13.81 -2.84 -5.58
N ASN A 174 12.79 -2.03 -5.87
CA ASN A 174 12.94 -0.93 -6.79
C ASN A 174 13.47 0.34 -6.10
N ASP A 175 14.50 0.96 -6.69
CA ASP A 175 15.03 2.27 -6.31
C ASP A 175 14.28 3.40 -7.06
N ASN A 176 14.62 4.65 -6.75
CA ASN A 176 13.92 5.90 -7.12
C ASN A 176 13.64 6.12 -8.61
N ASN A 177 14.20 5.31 -9.52
CA ASN A 177 13.93 5.36 -10.95
C ASN A 177 13.07 4.16 -11.42
N ARG A 178 11.74 4.29 -11.28
CA ARG A 178 10.73 3.23 -11.50
C ARG A 178 10.73 2.59 -12.88
N GLN A 179 11.40 3.19 -13.87
CA GLN A 179 11.46 2.66 -15.25
C GLN A 179 12.67 1.76 -15.52
N GLN A 180 13.67 1.71 -14.65
CA GLN A 180 14.91 0.94 -14.89
C GLN A 180 15.30 -0.02 -13.75
N SER A 181 14.43 -0.20 -12.77
CA SER A 181 14.96 -0.59 -11.48
C SER A 181 15.22 -2.10 -11.30
N MET A 182 16.40 -2.40 -10.74
CA MET A 182 16.91 -3.70 -10.24
C MET A 182 17.74 -3.53 -8.94
N VAL A 183 17.64 -2.36 -8.30
CA VAL A 183 18.70 -1.69 -7.47
C VAL A 183 19.89 -1.20 -8.30
#